data_AF-A0A8A3P602-F1
#
_entry.id   AF-A0A8A3P602-F1
#
_cell.length_a   1.000
_cell.length_b   1.000
_cell.length_c   1.000
_cell.angle_alpha   90.00
_cell.angle_beta   90.00
_cell.angle_gamma   90.00
#
_symmetry.space_group_name_H-M   'P 1'
#
loop_
_entity.id
_entity.type
_entity.pdbx_description
1 polymer ?
#
loop_
_entity_poly.entity_id
_entity_poly.type
_entity_poly.pdbx_seq_one_letter_code
_entity_poly.pdbx_strand_id
1 'polypeptide(L)'
;MAIAIHPDDVLVIQLEASEPTEFTIRLSRYGDREYATDEFVDSMEAQDETIVMHGTPGGRNSNNFCCVIAVQDLAGDGKVDAVGNSVIANSSKALTVVSAQTTFRHADLEATTLGQVRKALYSHADLLDRHLRDYDSLYGRFKLRLFPDASHIPTNERLLLTPDPGLIALYSNYARYLLISCSRPGYKALPATLQ
;
A
#
# COMPACT_ATOMS: atom_id res chain seq x y z
N MET A 1 -10.98 -0.38 0.90
CA MET A 1 -10.18 -0.17 -0.34
C MET A 1 -8.71 -0.16 0.01
N ALA A 2 -7.82 -0.77 -0.77
CA ALA A 2 -6.36 -0.71 -0.58
C ALA A 2 -5.64 -0.49 -1.92
N ILE A 3 -4.84 0.57 -2.05
CA ILE A 3 -4.23 1.00 -3.33
C ILE A 3 -2.85 1.63 -3.07
N ALA A 4 -1.87 1.33 -3.94
CA ALA A 4 -0.60 2.05 -4.00
C ALA A 4 -0.68 3.21 -5.02
N ILE A 5 -0.37 4.42 -4.57
CA ILE A 5 -0.62 5.67 -5.31
C ILE A 5 0.70 6.27 -5.75
N HIS A 6 1.10 5.96 -6.99
CA HIS A 6 2.37 6.40 -7.58
C HIS A 6 2.58 7.93 -7.55
N PRO A 7 1.59 8.79 -7.88
CA PRO A 7 1.79 10.25 -7.83
C PRO A 7 2.10 10.84 -6.44
N ASP A 8 1.84 10.09 -5.37
CA ASP A 8 2.01 10.52 -3.98
C ASP A 8 3.05 9.70 -3.21
N ASP A 9 3.60 8.64 -3.82
CA ASP A 9 4.54 7.71 -3.19
C ASP A 9 4.04 7.12 -1.85
N VAL A 10 2.73 6.80 -1.78
CA VAL A 10 2.10 6.20 -0.59
C VAL A 10 1.24 5.00 -0.93
N LEU A 11 1.06 4.11 0.03
CA LEU A 11 -0.01 3.11 0.04
C LEU A 11 -1.14 3.59 0.93
N VAL A 12 -2.37 3.38 0.49
CA VAL A 12 -3.57 3.86 1.18
C VAL A 12 -4.55 2.72 1.40
N ILE A 13 -5.08 2.64 2.61
CA ILE A 13 -6.11 1.70 3.00
C ILE A 13 -7.26 2.51 3.59
N GLN A 14 -8.42 2.47 2.95
CA GLN A 14 -9.66 3.02 3.50
C GLN A 14 -10.53 1.90 4.04
N LEU A 15 -10.93 2.02 5.31
CA LEU A 15 -11.90 1.16 5.97
C LEU A 15 -13.22 1.91 6.13
N GLU A 16 -14.33 1.21 5.92
CA GLU A 16 -15.68 1.76 6.05
C GLU A 16 -16.60 0.69 6.63
N ALA A 17 -17.37 1.08 7.63
CA ALA A 17 -18.29 0.24 8.38
C ALA A 17 -19.66 0.94 8.50
N SER A 18 -20.72 0.17 8.74
CA SER A 18 -22.08 0.73 8.91
C SER A 18 -22.26 1.53 10.20
N GLU A 19 -21.37 1.35 11.18
CA GLU A 19 -21.36 2.02 12.47
C GLU A 19 -19.91 2.18 12.96
N PRO A 20 -19.63 3.10 13.90
CA PRO A 20 -18.31 3.27 14.48
C PRO A 20 -17.75 1.94 15.01
N THR A 21 -16.62 1.52 14.44
CA THR A 21 -15.98 0.23 14.75
C THR A 21 -14.54 0.49 15.17
N GLU A 22 -14.11 -0.17 16.23
CA GLU A 22 -12.72 -0.10 16.69
C GLU A 22 -11.83 -1.04 15.86
N PHE A 23 -10.71 -0.53 15.37
CA PHE A 23 -9.64 -1.31 14.77
C PHE A 23 -8.28 -0.82 15.27
N THR A 24 -7.37 -1.77 15.43
CA THR A 24 -6.00 -1.51 15.89
C THR A 24 -5.04 -1.68 14.72
N ILE A 25 -4.24 -0.66 14.45
CA ILE A 25 -3.11 -0.74 13.54
C ILE A 25 -1.84 -0.97 14.35
N ARG A 26 -1.11 -2.02 13.98
CA ARG A 26 0.23 -2.31 14.49
C ARG A 26 1.17 -2.54 13.32
N LEU A 27 2.36 -1.97 13.41
CA LEU A 27 3.48 -2.34 12.57
C LEU A 27 4.32 -3.39 13.29
N SER A 28 4.81 -4.36 12.54
CA SER A 28 5.72 -5.39 13.05
C SER A 28 6.62 -5.86 11.92
N ARG A 29 7.86 -6.23 12.24
CA ARG A 29 8.79 -6.81 11.28
C ARG A 29 9.43 -8.05 11.88
N TYR A 30 8.94 -9.21 11.46
CA TYR A 30 9.48 -10.51 11.85
C TYR A 30 10.47 -11.02 10.81
N GLY A 31 11.29 -11.99 11.18
CA GLY A 31 12.11 -12.74 10.24
C GLY A 31 11.31 -13.81 9.49
N ASP A 32 11.91 -14.43 8.47
CA ASP A 32 11.26 -15.48 7.67
C ASP A 32 11.09 -16.82 8.41
N ARG A 33 11.57 -16.92 9.65
CA ARG A 33 11.37 -18.10 10.48
C ARG A 33 10.01 -18.02 11.14
N GLU A 34 9.08 -18.84 10.66
CA GLU A 34 7.66 -18.86 11.06
C GLU A 34 7.42 -18.97 12.58
N TYR A 35 8.33 -19.60 13.32
CA TYR A 35 8.26 -19.77 14.78
C TYR A 35 9.06 -18.73 15.57
N ALA A 36 9.81 -17.84 14.91
CA ALA A 36 10.55 -16.79 15.59
C ALA A 36 9.62 -15.63 15.92
N THR A 37 9.66 -15.19 17.17
CA THR A 37 8.87 -14.04 17.66
C THR A 37 9.70 -12.76 17.74
N ASP A 38 10.95 -12.81 17.31
CA ASP A 38 11.87 -11.68 17.36
C ASP A 38 11.45 -10.61 16.35
N GLU A 39 11.29 -9.38 16.82
CA GLU A 39 11.08 -8.22 15.97
C GLU A 39 12.42 -7.60 15.57
N PHE A 40 12.61 -7.40 14.27
CA PHE A 40 13.82 -6.83 13.69
C PHE A 40 13.60 -5.37 13.32
N VAL A 41 13.48 -4.53 14.35
CA VAL A 41 13.32 -3.07 14.24
C VAL A 41 14.40 -2.37 15.06
N ASP A 42 14.83 -1.19 14.61
CA ASP A 42 15.79 -0.36 15.33
C ASP A 42 15.05 0.51 16.36
N SER A 43 13.90 1.07 15.97
CA SER A 43 12.97 1.76 16.85
C SER A 43 11.54 1.70 16.30
N MET A 44 10.56 1.82 17.19
CA MET A 44 9.16 1.97 16.84
C MET A 44 8.46 2.85 17.86
N GLU A 45 7.84 3.92 17.39
CA GLU A 45 7.15 4.89 18.23
C GLU A 45 5.78 5.17 17.63
N ALA A 46 4.73 5.08 18.44
CA ALA A 46 3.42 5.59 18.08
C ALA A 46 3.14 6.86 18.89
N GLN A 47 2.81 7.93 18.19
CA GLN A 47 2.45 9.21 18.78
C GLN A 47 1.33 9.83 17.96
N ASP A 48 0.36 10.41 18.65
CA ASP A 48 -0.85 10.99 18.05
C ASP A 48 -1.55 9.94 17.16
N GLU A 49 -1.80 10.24 15.88
CA GLU A 49 -2.39 9.30 14.93
C GLU A 49 -1.35 8.57 14.06
N THR A 50 -0.06 8.61 14.44
CA THR A 50 1.06 8.16 13.61
C THR A 50 1.90 7.08 14.29
N ILE A 51 2.38 6.10 13.52
CA ILE A 51 3.42 5.15 13.91
C ILE A 51 4.64 5.38 13.02
N VAL A 52 5.81 5.55 13.62
CA VAL A 52 7.10 5.64 12.93
C VAL A 52 7.92 4.41 13.31
N MET A 53 8.36 3.65 12.31
CA MET A 53 9.24 2.49 12.47
C MET A 53 10.55 2.73 11.71
N HIS A 54 11.67 2.55 12.39
CA HIS A 54 13.00 2.48 11.78
C HIS A 54 13.52 1.06 11.81
N GLY A 55 14.30 0.70 10.80
CA GLY A 55 15.03 -0.55 10.82
C GLY A 55 16.20 -0.57 9.86
N THR A 56 17.16 -1.44 10.18
CA THR A 56 18.32 -1.72 9.34
C THR A 56 18.29 -3.19 8.93
N PRO A 57 18.16 -3.51 7.63
CA PRO A 57 18.36 -4.88 7.16
C PRO A 57 19.78 -5.30 7.57
N GLY A 58 19.99 -6.47 8.18
CA GLY A 58 21.31 -6.82 8.74
C GLY A 58 22.47 -6.72 7.73
N GLY A 59 23.68 -6.44 8.24
CA GLY A 59 24.91 -6.33 7.44
C GLY A 59 25.66 -5.01 7.68
N ARG A 60 26.99 -5.02 7.47
CA ARG A 60 27.82 -3.80 7.61
C ARG A 60 27.47 -2.82 6.48
N ASN A 61 27.19 -1.56 6.84
CA ASN A 61 26.78 -0.50 5.89
C ASN A 61 25.50 -0.84 5.10
N SER A 62 24.56 -1.50 5.74
CA SER A 62 23.29 -1.83 5.11
C SER A 62 22.41 -0.60 4.87
N ASN A 63 21.38 -0.78 4.06
CA ASN A 63 20.47 0.27 3.64
C ASN A 63 19.32 0.42 4.64
N ASN A 64 19.40 1.42 5.52
CA ASN A 64 18.37 1.68 6.52
C ASN A 64 17.03 2.03 5.85
N PHE A 65 15.94 1.77 6.56
CA PHE A 65 14.58 2.13 6.14
C PHE A 65 13.81 2.83 7.24
N CYS A 66 12.82 3.63 6.83
CA CYS A 66 11.79 4.18 7.69
C CYS A 66 10.43 3.83 7.07
N CYS A 67 9.49 3.41 7.90
CA CYS A 67 8.09 3.18 7.55
C CYS A 67 7.22 4.02 8.48
N VAL A 68 6.36 4.86 7.91
CA VAL A 68 5.41 5.69 8.64
C VAL A 68 4.00 5.27 8.25
N ILE A 69 3.17 5.04 9.25
CA ILE A 69 1.72 4.92 9.11
C ILE A 69 1.08 6.11 9.80
N ALA A 70 0.12 6.77 9.15
CA ALA A 70 -0.81 7.65 9.85
C ALA A 70 -2.25 7.30 9.53
N VAL A 71 -3.14 7.56 10.49
CA VAL A 71 -4.56 7.21 10.42
C VAL A 71 -5.39 8.48 10.59
N GLN A 72 -6.42 8.65 9.78
CA GLN A 72 -7.32 9.79 9.86
C GLN A 72 -8.76 9.30 9.87
N ASP A 73 -9.55 9.79 10.83
CA ASP A 73 -11.01 9.67 10.78
C ASP A 73 -11.56 10.58 9.67
N LEU A 74 -12.24 9.97 8.70
CA LEU A 74 -12.89 10.67 7.60
C LEU A 74 -14.39 10.93 7.85
N ALA A 75 -15.01 10.20 8.78
CA ALA A 75 -16.42 10.39 9.11
C ALA A 75 -16.63 11.57 10.07
N GLY A 76 -15.63 11.88 10.91
CA GLY A 76 -15.74 12.89 11.97
C GLY A 76 -16.62 12.42 13.14
N ASP A 77 -16.94 11.12 13.19
CA ASP A 77 -17.73 10.47 14.22
C ASP A 77 -16.87 9.69 15.23
N GLY A 78 -15.56 9.69 15.03
CA GLY A 78 -14.63 8.79 15.67
C GLY A 78 -13.50 9.47 16.43
N LYS A 79 -12.61 8.64 16.95
CA LYS A 79 -11.37 9.05 17.61
C LYS A 79 -10.23 8.13 17.17
N VAL A 80 -9.05 8.71 17.02
CA VAL A 80 -7.81 8.01 16.70
C VAL A 80 -6.77 8.38 17.75
N ASP A 81 -6.18 7.38 18.40
CA ASP A 81 -5.16 7.59 19.44
C ASP A 81 -4.04 6.55 19.35
N ALA A 82 -2.83 6.97 19.66
CA ALA A 82 -1.72 6.05 19.94
C ALA A 82 -1.88 5.39 21.32
N VAL A 83 -1.76 4.07 21.37
CA VAL A 83 -1.73 3.26 22.59
C VAL A 83 -0.56 2.28 22.51
N GLY A 84 0.48 2.55 23.30
CA GLY A 84 1.75 1.81 23.21
C GLY A 84 2.40 2.02 21.84
N ASN A 85 2.74 0.93 21.13
CA ASN A 85 3.29 0.97 19.77
C ASN A 85 2.21 0.65 18.71
N SER A 86 0.99 1.13 18.94
CA SER A 86 -0.16 0.87 18.07
C SER A 86 -1.03 2.10 17.99
N VAL A 87 -1.79 2.24 16.90
CA VAL A 87 -2.81 3.26 16.76
C VAL A 87 -4.16 2.57 16.80
N ILE A 88 -5.03 3.02 17.71
CA ILE A 88 -6.41 2.56 17.83
C ILE A 88 -7.30 3.61 17.20
N ALA A 89 -8.14 3.20 16.28
CA ALA A 89 -9.12 4.07 15.64
C ALA A 89 -10.51 3.48 15.86
N ASN A 90 -11.41 4.27 16.39
CA ASN A 90 -12.84 3.97 16.49
C ASN A 90 -13.56 4.97 15.58
N SER A 91 -14.02 4.52 14.41
CA SER A 91 -14.64 5.37 13.39
C SER A 91 -15.48 4.52 12.44
N SER A 92 -16.53 5.10 11.83
CA SER A 92 -17.26 4.42 10.75
C SER A 92 -16.53 4.50 9.41
N LYS A 93 -15.60 5.45 9.23
CA LYS A 93 -14.81 5.61 8.02
C LYS A 93 -13.43 6.20 8.29
N ALA A 94 -12.39 5.45 8.01
CA ALA A 94 -11.02 5.87 8.29
C ALA A 94 -10.08 5.63 7.12
N LEU A 95 -9.06 6.47 7.03
CA LEU A 95 -7.99 6.42 6.05
C LEU A 95 -6.65 6.14 6.73
N THR A 96 -6.05 5.01 6.40
CA THR A 96 -4.69 4.67 6.78
C THR A 96 -3.76 4.93 5.60
N VAL A 97 -2.75 5.77 5.80
CA VAL A 97 -1.73 6.08 4.80
C VAL A 97 -0.39 5.55 5.27
N VAL A 98 0.30 4.85 4.37
CA VAL A 98 1.60 4.22 4.62
C VAL A 98 2.62 4.81 3.65
N SER A 99 3.74 5.30 4.17
CA SER A 99 4.93 5.63 3.39
C SER A 99 6.12 4.83 3.91
N ALA A 100 6.94 4.32 2.99
CA ALA A 100 8.19 3.65 3.35
C ALA A 100 9.31 4.07 2.39
N GLN A 101 10.48 4.40 2.94
CA GLN A 101 11.65 4.80 2.18
C GLN A 101 12.92 4.14 2.72
N THR A 102 13.95 4.10 1.88
CA THR A 102 15.29 3.60 2.27
C THR A 102 16.37 4.60 1.90
N THR A 103 17.55 4.49 2.53
CA THR A 103 18.69 5.40 2.29
C THR A 103 19.20 5.39 0.85
N PHE A 104 18.87 4.34 0.08
CA PHE A 104 19.11 4.29 -1.36
C PHE A 104 18.44 5.46 -2.10
N ARG A 105 17.21 5.82 -1.72
CA ARG A 105 16.44 6.91 -2.34
C ARG A 105 16.66 8.23 -1.62
N HIS A 106 16.43 8.27 -0.31
CA HIS A 106 16.39 9.52 0.45
C HIS A 106 17.40 9.50 1.60
N ALA A 107 18.12 10.60 1.80
CA ALA A 107 19.07 10.71 2.92
C ALA A 107 18.35 10.89 4.27
N ASP A 108 17.34 11.77 4.29
CA ASP A 108 16.48 11.99 5.45
C ASP A 108 15.18 11.20 5.27
N LEU A 109 15.15 10.02 5.90
CA LEU A 109 14.07 9.06 5.73
C LEU A 109 12.78 9.53 6.40
N GLU A 110 12.87 9.89 7.68
CA GLU A 110 11.71 10.23 8.50
C GLU A 110 11.03 11.52 8.01
N ALA A 111 11.81 12.55 7.68
CA ALA A 111 11.23 13.78 7.12
C ALA A 111 10.53 13.52 5.79
N THR A 112 11.09 12.64 4.94
CA THR A 112 10.49 12.29 3.65
C THR A 112 9.19 11.51 3.84
N THR A 113 9.18 10.47 4.65
CA THR A 113 8.01 9.60 4.86
C THR A 113 6.88 10.35 5.56
N LEU A 114 7.18 11.14 6.61
CA LEU A 114 6.20 12.01 7.26
C LEU A 114 5.64 13.06 6.29
N GLY A 115 6.50 13.65 5.44
CA GLY A 115 6.07 14.61 4.42
C GLY A 115 5.10 14.01 3.41
N GLN A 116 5.39 12.79 2.92
CA GLN A 116 4.53 12.05 1.99
C GLN A 116 3.16 11.73 2.63
N VAL A 117 3.17 11.20 3.84
CA VAL A 117 1.95 10.86 4.60
C VAL A 117 1.09 12.10 4.87
N ARG A 118 1.69 13.18 5.38
CA ARG A 118 0.97 14.45 5.66
C ARG A 118 0.36 15.04 4.40
N LYS A 119 1.10 15.04 3.29
CA LYS A 119 0.59 15.53 2.00
C LYS A 119 -0.59 14.70 1.50
N ALA A 120 -0.51 13.37 1.61
CA ALA A 120 -1.58 12.47 1.20
C ALA A 120 -2.84 12.64 2.06
N LEU A 121 -2.71 12.77 3.38
CA LEU A 121 -3.83 13.05 4.29
C LEU A 121 -4.47 14.41 4.00
N TYR A 122 -3.66 15.45 3.79
CA TYR A 122 -4.16 16.79 3.45
C TYR A 122 -4.95 16.80 2.13
N SER A 123 -4.51 16.02 1.15
CA SER A 123 -5.10 15.96 -0.20
C SER A 123 -5.95 14.71 -0.45
N HIS A 124 -6.48 14.08 0.61
CA HIS A 124 -7.15 12.78 0.51
C HIS A 124 -8.38 12.78 -0.41
N ALA A 125 -9.11 13.90 -0.48
CA ALA A 125 -10.32 14.03 -1.28
C ALA A 125 -10.10 13.76 -2.78
N ASP A 126 -8.95 14.17 -3.31
CA ASP A 126 -8.59 14.01 -4.73
C ASP A 126 -7.62 12.84 -4.97
N LEU A 127 -7.23 12.14 -3.91
CA LEU A 127 -6.15 11.15 -3.95
C LEU A 127 -6.47 9.98 -4.89
N LEU A 128 -7.71 9.47 -4.82
CA LEU A 128 -8.17 8.39 -5.69
C LEU A 128 -8.29 8.85 -7.16
N ASP A 129 -8.81 10.05 -7.40
CA ASP A 129 -8.94 10.58 -8.76
C ASP A 129 -7.56 10.78 -9.41
N ARG A 130 -6.57 11.29 -8.67
CA ARG A 130 -5.18 11.40 -9.15
C ARG A 130 -4.57 10.05 -9.47
N HIS A 131 -4.80 9.03 -8.62
CA HIS A 131 -4.40 7.65 -8.91
C HIS A 131 -5.05 7.12 -10.19
N LEU A 132 -6.38 7.27 -10.33
CA LEU A 132 -7.12 6.75 -11.48
C LEU A 132 -6.68 7.42 -12.79
N ARG A 133 -6.49 8.74 -12.79
CA ARG A 133 -5.98 9.47 -13.98
C ARG A 133 -4.60 8.99 -14.38
N ASP A 134 -3.69 8.85 -13.41
CA ASP A 134 -2.35 8.35 -13.64
C ASP A 134 -2.37 6.91 -14.21
N TYR A 135 -3.09 6.01 -13.55
CA TYR A 135 -3.15 4.60 -13.92
C TYR A 135 -3.84 4.40 -15.28
N ASP A 136 -4.99 5.05 -15.51
CA ASP A 136 -5.73 4.94 -16.77
C ASP A 136 -4.94 5.49 -17.96
N SER A 137 -4.12 6.53 -17.75
CA SER A 137 -3.24 7.07 -18.79
C SER A 137 -2.25 6.03 -19.35
N LEU A 138 -1.94 4.97 -18.58
CA LEU A 138 -1.07 3.86 -18.96
C LEU A 138 -1.87 2.62 -19.37
N TYR A 139 -2.78 2.19 -18.50
CA TYR A 139 -3.54 0.96 -18.68
C TYR A 139 -4.51 1.08 -19.87
N GLY A 140 -5.20 2.21 -20.01
CA GLY A 140 -6.20 2.48 -21.04
C GLY A 140 -5.69 2.51 -22.48
N ARG A 141 -4.36 2.52 -22.70
CA ARG A 141 -3.71 2.53 -24.03
C ARG A 141 -3.95 1.25 -24.85
N PHE A 142 -4.43 0.19 -24.23
CA PHE A 142 -4.70 -1.09 -24.89
C PHE A 142 -5.90 -1.75 -24.24
N LYS A 143 -6.74 -2.39 -25.06
CA LYS A 143 -7.90 -3.15 -24.61
C LYS A 143 -8.00 -4.41 -25.44
N LEU A 144 -7.80 -5.57 -24.81
CA LEU A 144 -8.08 -6.87 -25.39
C LEU A 144 -9.30 -7.47 -24.70
N ARG A 145 -10.30 -7.85 -25.50
CA ARG A 145 -11.50 -8.57 -25.08
C ARG A 145 -11.75 -9.68 -26.08
N LEU A 146 -11.93 -10.90 -25.59
CA LEU A 146 -12.18 -12.08 -26.39
C LEU A 146 -13.42 -12.79 -25.83
N PHE A 147 -14.16 -13.46 -26.71
CA PHE A 147 -15.42 -14.12 -26.36
C PHE A 147 -15.39 -15.59 -26.80
N PRO A 148 -16.12 -16.51 -26.12
CA PRO A 148 -16.91 -16.26 -24.90
C PRO A 148 -16.02 -15.86 -23.70
N ASP A 149 -16.57 -15.07 -22.80
CA ASP A 149 -15.92 -14.66 -21.55
C ASP A 149 -16.75 -15.16 -20.36
N ALA A 150 -16.13 -16.01 -19.55
CA ALA A 150 -16.75 -16.57 -18.35
C ALA A 150 -16.46 -15.74 -17.09
N SER A 151 -16.38 -14.40 -17.21
CA SER A 151 -16.02 -13.48 -16.11
C SER A 151 -16.96 -13.49 -14.89
N HIS A 152 -18.10 -14.17 -14.98
CA HIS A 152 -19.02 -14.40 -13.87
C HIS A 152 -18.56 -15.54 -12.93
N ILE A 153 -17.64 -16.40 -13.39
CA ILE A 153 -17.02 -17.46 -12.57
C ILE A 153 -15.76 -16.89 -11.90
N PRO A 154 -15.53 -17.15 -10.59
CA PRO A 154 -14.30 -16.76 -9.92
C PRO A 154 -13.04 -17.24 -10.65
N THR A 155 -12.00 -16.40 -10.72
CA THR A 155 -10.78 -16.70 -11.49
C THR A 155 -10.10 -17.99 -11.05
N ASN A 156 -10.09 -18.29 -9.75
CA ASN A 156 -9.54 -19.54 -9.21
C ASN A 156 -10.27 -20.79 -9.74
N GLU A 157 -11.60 -20.71 -9.90
CA GLU A 157 -12.40 -21.80 -10.46
C GLU A 157 -12.25 -21.89 -11.98
N ARG A 158 -12.23 -20.74 -12.69
CA ARG A 158 -12.00 -20.69 -14.14
C ARG A 158 -10.71 -21.39 -14.56
N LEU A 159 -9.66 -21.28 -13.76
CA LEU A 159 -8.36 -21.91 -14.03
C LEU A 159 -8.38 -23.45 -13.96
N LEU A 160 -9.37 -24.04 -13.27
CA LEU A 160 -9.53 -25.49 -13.17
C LEU A 160 -10.39 -26.08 -14.30
N LEU A 161 -11.08 -25.21 -15.05
CA LEU A 161 -11.92 -25.59 -16.19
C LEU A 161 -11.13 -25.46 -17.49
N THR A 162 -11.74 -25.85 -18.61
CA THR A 162 -11.18 -25.57 -19.94
C THR A 162 -11.08 -24.05 -20.15
N PRO A 163 -9.88 -23.49 -20.42
CA PRO A 163 -9.71 -22.04 -20.56
C PRO A 163 -10.61 -21.45 -21.64
N ASP A 164 -11.38 -20.43 -21.28
CA ASP A 164 -12.16 -19.63 -22.21
C ASP A 164 -11.31 -18.52 -22.85
N PRO A 165 -11.64 -18.02 -24.06
CA PRO A 165 -10.89 -16.92 -24.67
C PRO A 165 -10.81 -15.66 -23.81
N GLY A 166 -11.84 -15.37 -23.00
CA GLY A 166 -11.82 -14.28 -22.03
C GLY A 166 -10.72 -14.40 -20.98
N LEU A 167 -10.37 -15.63 -20.56
CA LEU A 167 -9.26 -15.88 -19.62
C LEU A 167 -7.90 -15.54 -20.24
N ILE A 168 -7.71 -15.77 -21.54
CA ILE A 168 -6.50 -15.36 -22.28
C ILE A 168 -6.40 -13.83 -22.33
N ALA A 169 -7.53 -13.16 -22.56
CA ALA A 169 -7.59 -11.70 -22.52
C ALA A 169 -7.28 -11.16 -21.12
N LEU A 170 -7.82 -11.78 -20.06
CA LEU A 170 -7.53 -11.44 -18.67
C LEU A 170 -6.03 -11.58 -18.37
N TYR A 171 -5.40 -12.69 -18.76
CA TYR A 171 -3.97 -12.90 -18.55
C TYR A 171 -3.10 -11.83 -19.24
N SER A 172 -3.44 -11.49 -20.49
CA SER A 172 -2.74 -10.43 -21.25
C SER A 172 -2.88 -9.05 -20.58
N ASN A 173 -4.08 -8.73 -20.08
CA ASN A 173 -4.33 -7.50 -19.35
C ASN A 173 -3.65 -7.50 -17.97
N TYR A 174 -3.58 -8.66 -17.29
CA TYR A 174 -2.89 -8.82 -16.01
C TYR A 174 -1.38 -8.61 -16.11
N ALA A 175 -0.74 -9.11 -17.19
CA ALA A 175 0.68 -8.85 -17.44
C ALA A 175 0.99 -7.34 -17.55
N ARG A 176 0.11 -6.58 -18.21
CA ARG A 176 0.20 -5.11 -18.27
C ARG A 176 -0.03 -4.47 -16.91
N TYR A 177 -1.03 -4.94 -16.17
CA TYR A 177 -1.30 -4.49 -14.81
C TYR A 177 -0.05 -4.64 -13.93
N LEU A 178 0.59 -5.81 -13.94
CA LEU A 178 1.79 -6.09 -13.16
C LEU A 178 2.95 -5.17 -13.56
N LEU A 179 3.23 -5.04 -14.86
CA LEU A 179 4.32 -4.19 -15.33
C LEU A 179 4.12 -2.72 -14.94
N ILE A 180 2.90 -2.20 -15.04
CA ILE A 180 2.57 -0.85 -14.57
C ILE A 180 2.78 -0.77 -13.06
N SER A 181 2.37 -1.78 -12.29
CA SER A 181 2.47 -1.72 -10.82
C SER A 181 3.91 -1.88 -10.28
N CYS A 182 4.81 -2.56 -10.99
CA CYS A 182 6.17 -2.84 -10.51
C CYS A 182 7.30 -2.07 -11.23
N SER A 183 7.04 -1.48 -12.40
CA SER A 183 8.07 -0.82 -13.21
C SER A 183 7.58 0.53 -13.72
N ARG A 184 7.66 1.54 -12.84
CA ARG A 184 7.26 2.93 -13.12
C ARG A 184 8.48 3.84 -13.27
N PRO A 185 8.42 4.85 -14.14
CA PRO A 185 9.42 5.93 -14.10
C PRO A 185 9.33 6.63 -12.74
N GLY A 186 10.48 6.98 -12.16
CA GLY A 186 10.55 7.60 -10.85
C GLY A 186 11.99 7.90 -10.43
N TYR A 187 12.13 8.62 -9.32
CA TYR A 187 13.43 8.96 -8.76
C TYR A 187 14.13 7.70 -8.23
N LYS A 188 15.30 7.37 -8.82
CA LYS A 188 16.04 6.13 -8.53
C LYS A 188 15.13 4.89 -8.54
N ALA A 189 14.29 4.78 -9.56
CA ALA A 189 13.47 3.59 -9.79
C ALA A 189 14.37 2.40 -10.19
N LEU A 190 14.01 1.20 -9.71
CA LEU A 190 14.65 -0.05 -10.11
C LEU A 190 13.73 -0.76 -11.13
N PRO A 191 14.28 -1.51 -12.08
CA PRO A 191 13.46 -2.32 -12.97
C PRO A 191 12.78 -3.46 -12.20
N ALA A 192 11.72 -4.04 -12.80
CA ALA A 192 11.09 -5.25 -12.29
C ALA A 192 12.14 -6.38 -12.12
N THR A 193 12.09 -7.05 -10.97
CA THR A 193 12.93 -8.23 -10.68
C THR A 193 12.11 -9.50 -10.90
N LEU A 194 12.54 -10.64 -10.33
CA LEU A 194 11.84 -11.92 -10.50
C LEU A 194 10.49 -11.98 -9.76
N GLN A 195 10.22 -11.06 -8.83
CA GLN A 195 9.03 -11.02 -7.97
C GLN A 195 8.55 -9.59 -7.76
#